data_AF-A0A3D4FXZ0-F1
#
_entry.id   AF-A0A3D4FXZ0-F1
#
_cell.length_a   1.000
_cell.length_b   1.000
_cell.length_c   1.000
_cell.angle_alpha   90.00
_cell.angle_beta   90.00
_cell.angle_gamma   90.00
#
_symmetry.space_group_name_H-M   'P 1'
#
loop_
_entity.id
_entity.type
_entity.pdbx_description
1 polymer ?
#
loop_
_entity_poly.entity_id
_entity_poly.type
_entity_poly.pdbx_seq_one_letter_code
_entity_poly.pdbx_strand_id
1 'polypeptide(L)'
;MDAQTPGGLEAALAGVESAVTLVFFSQTFGCETCLPARQIVDQLASFSDRISVEEFNLVLDKSEVKTYAIQRAPAIAVLGEEDTGIRFYGAPEGHELVSLVEAIALVASRDSGLSDESRARIAEVDQPIDIQVFATPT
;
A
#
# COMPACT_ATOMS: atom_id res chain seq x y z
N MET A 1 5.46 -12.69 19.07
CA MET A 1 6.44 -11.71 18.54
C MET A 1 5.61 -10.50 18.16
N ASP A 2 5.86 -9.33 18.75
CA ASP A 2 5.02 -8.16 18.49
C ASP A 2 5.27 -7.66 17.05
N ALA A 3 4.25 -7.82 16.20
CA ALA A 3 4.24 -7.36 14.81
C ALA A 3 4.41 -5.84 14.67
N GLN A 4 4.35 -5.11 15.79
CA GLN A 4 4.51 -3.65 15.87
C GLN A 4 5.94 -3.21 16.21
N THR A 5 6.87 -4.14 16.44
CA THR A 5 8.29 -3.80 16.63
C THR A 5 9.01 -3.69 15.28
N PRO A 6 10.03 -2.82 15.13
CA PRO A 6 10.78 -2.70 13.87
C PRO A 6 11.29 -4.05 13.34
N GLY A 7 11.78 -4.94 14.21
CA GLY A 7 12.22 -6.27 13.82
C GLY A 7 11.08 -7.24 13.43
N GLY A 8 9.86 -7.01 13.90
CA GLY A 8 8.68 -7.76 13.48
C GLY A 8 8.22 -7.39 12.06
N LEU A 9 8.27 -6.10 11.73
CA LEU A 9 7.95 -5.57 10.40
C LEU A 9 8.96 -6.04 9.35
N GLU A 10 10.25 -5.95 9.66
CA GLU A 10 11.32 -6.45 8.79
C GLU A 10 11.19 -7.95 8.53
N ALA A 11 10.97 -8.75 9.58
CA ALA A 11 10.79 -10.19 9.44
C ALA A 11 9.58 -10.56 8.56
N ALA A 12 8.50 -9.78 8.62
CA ALA A 12 7.33 -9.99 7.77
C ALA A 12 7.63 -9.74 6.28
N LEU A 13 8.46 -8.75 5.96
CA LEU A 13 8.78 -8.38 4.57
C LEU A 13 9.99 -9.11 3.99
N ALA A 14 10.91 -9.59 4.82
CA ALA A 14 12.06 -10.38 4.38
C ALA A 14 11.65 -11.70 3.68
N GLY A 15 10.48 -12.24 4.03
CA GLY A 15 9.91 -13.47 3.46
C GLY A 15 9.09 -13.29 2.19
N VAL A 16 8.97 -12.07 1.66
CA VAL A 16 8.20 -11.79 0.44
C VAL A 16 8.81 -12.54 -0.75
N GLU A 17 8.02 -13.37 -1.44
CA GLU A 17 8.49 -14.24 -2.54
C GLU A 17 8.36 -13.60 -3.93
N SER A 18 7.44 -12.64 -4.09
CA SER A 18 7.11 -11.97 -5.35
C SER A 18 7.49 -10.49 -5.33
N ALA A 19 7.66 -9.88 -6.51
CA ALA A 19 7.95 -8.45 -6.59
C ALA A 19 6.74 -7.61 -6.16
N VAL A 20 7.00 -6.53 -5.43
CA VAL A 20 6.01 -5.54 -5.02
C VAL A 20 6.53 -4.14 -5.39
N THR A 21 5.65 -3.32 -5.94
CA THR A 21 5.93 -1.91 -6.22
C THR A 21 5.01 -1.03 -5.37
N LEU A 22 5.63 -0.17 -4.57
CA LEU A 22 4.96 0.90 -3.84
C LEU A 22 5.00 2.16 -4.72
N VAL A 23 3.90 2.43 -5.43
CA VAL A 23 3.79 3.65 -6.22
C VAL A 23 3.32 4.78 -5.31
N PHE A 24 4.24 5.66 -4.96
CA PHE A 24 4.05 6.75 -4.03
C PHE A 24 3.71 8.05 -4.77
N PHE A 25 2.62 8.69 -4.36
CA PHE A 25 2.20 9.98 -4.87
C PHE A 25 2.39 11.05 -3.81
N SER A 26 3.11 12.10 -4.18
CA SER A 26 3.45 13.23 -3.31
C SER A 26 3.05 14.56 -3.93
N GLN A 27 3.11 15.64 -3.13
CA GLN A 27 3.06 17.01 -3.64
C GLN A 27 3.85 17.93 -2.69
N THR A 28 4.51 18.94 -3.25
CA THR A 28 5.39 19.84 -2.47
C THR A 28 4.60 20.81 -1.59
N PHE A 29 3.46 21.31 -2.07
CA PHE A 29 2.67 22.32 -1.36
C PHE A 29 1.37 21.70 -0.85
N GLY A 30 0.96 22.07 0.37
CA GLY A 30 -0.29 21.60 0.97
C GLY A 30 -0.28 20.11 1.30
N CYS A 31 0.87 19.53 1.65
CA CYS A 31 0.98 18.14 2.07
C CYS A 31 1.98 18.00 3.23
N GLU A 32 1.48 18.20 4.45
CA GLU A 32 2.30 18.15 5.67
C GLU A 32 2.83 16.73 5.95
N THR A 33 2.07 15.71 5.53
CA THR A 33 2.38 14.29 5.79
C THR A 33 3.10 13.59 4.64
N CYS A 34 3.41 14.29 3.53
CA CYS A 34 4.10 13.67 2.39
C CYS A 34 5.52 13.22 2.74
N LEU A 35 6.27 14.04 3.46
CA LEU A 35 7.64 13.68 3.84
C LEU A 35 7.67 12.48 4.81
N PRO A 36 6.88 12.45 5.90
CA PRO A 36 6.76 11.25 6.75
C PRO A 36 6.35 10.00 5.96
N ALA A 37 5.35 10.10 5.09
CA ALA A 37 4.89 8.98 4.27
C ALA A 37 6.02 8.44 3.35
N ARG A 38 6.80 9.34 2.73
CA ARG A 38 7.96 8.95 1.91
C ARG A 38 9.00 8.18 2.71
N GLN A 39 9.33 8.67 3.91
CA GLN A 39 10.32 8.02 4.79
C GLN A 39 9.90 6.61 5.18
N ILE A 40 8.61 6.41 5.46
CA ILE A 40 8.06 5.08 5.77
C ILE A 40 8.16 4.16 4.56
N VAL A 41 7.74 4.61 3.39
CA VAL A 41 7.80 3.81 2.15
C VAL A 41 9.23 3.42 1.81
N ASP A 42 10.19 4.33 1.96
CA ASP A 42 11.62 4.06 1.78
C ASP A 42 12.15 3.04 2.78
N GLN A 43 11.74 3.16 4.05
CA GLN A 43 12.11 2.20 5.09
C GLN A 43 11.59 0.80 4.76
N LEU A 44 10.33 0.67 4.37
CA LEU A 44 9.74 -0.63 4.02
C LEU A 44 10.42 -1.27 2.81
N ALA A 45 10.75 -0.46 1.79
CA ALA A 45 11.49 -0.92 0.63
C ALA A 45 12.92 -1.39 0.98
N SER A 46 13.54 -0.82 2.02
CA SER A 46 14.86 -1.25 2.49
C SER A 46 14.90 -2.65 3.11
N PHE A 47 13.74 -3.22 3.48
CA PHE A 47 13.67 -4.54 4.12
C PHE A 47 13.73 -5.71 3.12
N SER A 48 13.59 -5.48 1.82
CA SER A 48 13.65 -6.54 0.81
C SER A 48 13.96 -5.99 -0.58
N ASP A 49 14.89 -6.61 -1.30
CA ASP A 49 15.22 -6.28 -2.70
C ASP A 49 14.04 -6.51 -3.67
N ARG A 50 12.97 -7.16 -3.22
CA ARG A 50 11.75 -7.37 -4.01
C ARG A 50 10.75 -6.23 -3.89
N ILE A 51 10.98 -5.28 -2.99
CA ILE A 51 10.10 -4.13 -2.78
C ILE A 51 10.77 -2.92 -3.41
N SER A 52 10.08 -2.32 -4.38
CA SER A 52 10.54 -1.14 -5.10
C SER A 52 9.62 0.05 -4.84
N VAL A 53 10.15 1.26 -4.99
CA VAL A 53 9.38 2.50 -4.85
C VAL A 53 9.48 3.29 -6.14
N GLU A 54 8.32 3.63 -6.70
CA GLU A 54 8.20 4.61 -7.78
C GLU A 54 7.52 5.85 -7.21
N GLU A 55 8.03 7.04 -7.51
CA GLU A 55 7.43 8.28 -7.02
C GLU A 55 6.94 9.16 -8.16
N PHE A 56 5.72 9.66 -7.98
CA PHE A 56 5.07 10.60 -8.87
C PHE A 56 4.50 11.79 -8.09
N ASN A 57 4.36 12.92 -8.76
CA ASN A 57 3.77 14.12 -8.24
C ASN A 57 2.28 14.20 -8.63
N LEU A 58 1.40 14.37 -7.64
CA LEU A 58 -0.05 14.43 -7.85
C LEU A 58 -0.50 15.51 -8.86
N VAL A 59 0.23 16.63 -8.95
CA VAL A 59 -0.16 17.78 -9.79
C VAL A 59 0.48 17.71 -11.18
N LEU A 60 1.71 17.20 -11.25
CA LEU A 60 2.52 17.23 -12.48
C LEU A 60 2.33 15.95 -13.32
N ASP A 61 2.25 14.78 -12.69
CA ASP A 61 2.28 13.47 -13.35
C ASP A 61 0.86 12.94 -13.61
N LYS A 62 0.11 13.71 -14.41
CA LYS A 62 -1.34 13.50 -14.63
C LYS A 62 -1.67 12.15 -15.28
N SER A 63 -0.77 11.61 -16.10
CA SER A 63 -0.93 10.29 -16.71
C SER A 63 -0.96 9.21 -15.65
N GLU A 64 -0.01 9.23 -14.75
CA GLU A 64 0.19 8.26 -13.67
C GLU A 64 -0.94 8.38 -12.66
N VAL A 65 -1.30 9.62 -12.27
CA VAL A 65 -2.46 9.87 -11.40
C VAL A 65 -3.74 9.25 -11.97
N LYS A 66 -3.96 9.36 -13.29
CA LYS A 66 -5.11 8.74 -13.96
C LYS A 66 -4.99 7.21 -14.01
N THR A 67 -3.80 6.68 -14.33
CA THR A 67 -3.54 5.23 -14.43
C THR A 67 -3.81 4.53 -13.11
N TYR A 68 -3.32 5.08 -11.99
CA TYR A 68 -3.47 4.46 -10.68
C TYR A 68 -4.71 4.92 -9.89
N ALA A 69 -5.57 5.73 -10.52
CA ALA A 69 -6.81 6.29 -9.97
C ALA A 69 -6.61 7.07 -8.64
N ILE A 70 -5.52 7.84 -8.56
CA ILE A 70 -5.15 8.60 -7.37
C ILE A 70 -5.91 9.92 -7.30
N GLN A 71 -6.42 10.26 -6.12
CA GLN A 71 -7.23 11.47 -5.92
C GLN A 71 -6.58 12.52 -5.01
N ARG A 72 -5.66 12.11 -4.14
CA ARG A 72 -5.09 12.92 -3.06
C ARG A 72 -3.64 12.52 -2.81
N ALA A 73 -2.89 13.39 -2.11
CA ALA A 73 -1.54 13.12 -1.66
C ALA A 73 -1.44 13.36 -0.13
N PRO A 74 -0.59 12.60 0.58
CA PRO A 74 0.19 11.49 0.05
C PRO A 74 -0.70 10.28 -0.25
N ALA A 75 -0.34 9.50 -1.26
CA ALA A 75 -0.98 8.22 -1.53
C ALA A 75 0.04 7.14 -1.83
N ILE A 76 -0.27 5.90 -1.47
CA ILE A 76 0.54 4.73 -1.73
C ILE A 76 -0.34 3.71 -2.42
N ALA A 77 -0.03 3.41 -3.67
CA ALA A 77 -0.58 2.26 -4.36
C ALA A 77 0.34 1.05 -4.14
N VAL A 78 -0.24 -0.06 -3.68
CA VAL A 78 0.48 -1.29 -3.39
C VAL A 78 0.22 -2.29 -4.51
N LEU A 79 1.21 -2.54 -5.36
CA LEU A 79 1.09 -3.36 -6.56
C LEU A 79 1.89 -4.65 -6.40
N GLY A 80 1.27 -5.79 -6.73
CA GLY A 80 1.97 -7.06 -6.96
C GLY A 80 2.24 -7.25 -8.46
N GLU A 81 2.08 -8.49 -8.94
CA GLU A 81 2.09 -8.78 -10.39
C GLU A 81 0.98 -8.04 -11.15
N GLU A 82 -0.13 -7.76 -10.47
CA GLU A 82 -1.27 -7.02 -10.98
C GLU A 82 -1.67 -5.94 -9.98
N ASP A 83 -2.34 -4.90 -10.49
CA ASP A 83 -2.90 -3.84 -9.65
C ASP A 83 -4.27 -4.26 -9.11
N THR A 84 -4.32 -4.57 -7.81
CA THR A 84 -5.54 -5.02 -7.11
C THR A 84 -6.40 -3.86 -6.59
N GLY A 85 -5.99 -2.61 -6.82
CA GLY A 85 -6.73 -1.42 -6.38
C GLY A 85 -6.51 -1.03 -4.92
N ILE A 86 -5.56 -1.65 -4.20
CA ILE A 86 -5.23 -1.28 -2.81
C ILE A 86 -4.53 0.08 -2.78
N ARG A 87 -5.13 1.06 -2.09
CA ARG A 87 -4.61 2.43 -1.93
C ARG A 87 -4.66 2.88 -0.49
N PHE A 88 -3.56 3.45 -0.01
CA PHE A 88 -3.49 4.17 1.26
C PHE A 88 -3.41 5.66 0.99
N TYR A 89 -4.17 6.46 1.74
CA TYR A 89 -4.15 7.93 1.65
C TYR A 89 -3.78 8.51 3.02
N GLY A 90 -2.74 9.34 3.07
CA GLY A 90 -2.14 9.83 4.31
C GLY A 90 -0.82 9.12 4.66
N ALA A 91 -0.19 9.52 5.78
CA ALA A 91 0.99 8.84 6.29
C ALA A 91 0.56 7.59 7.08
N PRO A 92 1.05 6.38 6.72
CA PRO A 92 0.68 5.13 7.39
C PRO A 92 1.49 4.97 8.69
N GLU A 93 1.12 5.72 9.71
CA GLU A 93 1.76 5.72 11.02
C GLU A 93 1.00 4.86 12.05
N GLY A 94 1.69 4.45 13.12
CA GLY A 94 1.08 3.67 14.20
C GLY A 94 0.54 2.33 13.71
N HIS A 95 -0.74 2.06 13.97
CA HIS A 95 -1.39 0.81 13.57
C HIS A 95 -1.53 0.67 12.05
N GLU A 96 -1.62 1.78 11.30
CA GLU A 96 -1.74 1.77 9.84
C GLU A 96 -0.44 1.34 9.15
N LEU A 97 0.70 1.47 9.83
CA LEU A 97 1.97 0.90 9.34
C LEU A 97 1.88 -0.62 9.21
N VAL A 98 1.25 -1.27 10.19
CA VAL A 98 1.06 -2.72 10.17
C VAL A 98 0.13 -3.11 9.02
N SER A 99 -0.96 -2.36 8.81
CA SER A 99 -1.87 -2.59 7.69
C SER A 99 -1.19 -2.43 6.33
N LEU A 100 -0.28 -1.48 6.18
CA LEU A 100 0.52 -1.35 4.95
C LEU A 100 1.45 -2.56 4.75
N VAL A 101 2.12 -3.03 5.81
CA VAL A 101 2.98 -4.23 5.74
C VAL A 101 2.18 -5.48 5.40
N GLU A 102 1.00 -5.66 6.00
CA GLU A 102 0.09 -6.76 5.67
C GLU A 102 -0.38 -6.67 4.23
N ALA A 103 -0.70 -5.48 3.72
CA ALA A 103 -1.06 -5.29 2.31
C ALA A 103 0.07 -5.68 1.35
N ILE A 104 1.32 -5.34 1.67
CA ILE A 104 2.50 -5.75 0.90
C ILE A 104 2.61 -7.28 0.87
N ALA A 105 2.51 -7.93 2.03
CA ALA A 105 2.56 -9.39 2.13
C ALA A 105 1.40 -10.06 1.36
N LEU A 106 0.21 -9.46 1.40
CA LEU A 106 -1.00 -9.93 0.72
C LEU A 106 -0.85 -9.92 -0.80
N VAL A 107 -0.37 -8.81 -1.37
CA VAL A 107 -0.17 -8.72 -2.83
C VAL A 107 0.99 -9.60 -3.29
N ALA A 108 2.01 -9.78 -2.44
CA ALA A 108 3.14 -10.65 -2.73
C ALA A 108 2.76 -12.14 -2.77
N SER A 109 1.90 -12.59 -1.84
CA SER A 109 1.47 -13.99 -1.75
C SER A 109 0.39 -14.34 -2.78
N ARG A 110 -0.35 -13.34 -3.27
CA ARG A 110 -1.55 -13.50 -4.11
C ARG A 110 -2.65 -14.32 -3.41
N ASP A 111 -2.58 -14.43 -2.10
CA ASP A 111 -3.56 -15.13 -1.28
C ASP A 111 -4.22 -14.17 -0.30
N SER A 112 -5.51 -13.88 -0.52
CA SER A 112 -6.28 -12.97 0.33
C SER A 112 -6.56 -13.51 1.75
N GLY A 113 -6.27 -14.79 2.03
CA GLY A 113 -6.58 -15.44 3.31
C GLY A 113 -8.08 -15.63 3.59
N LEU A 114 -8.95 -15.30 2.61
CA LEU A 114 -10.40 -15.44 2.74
C LEU A 114 -10.83 -16.91 2.60
N SER A 115 -11.89 -17.29 3.31
CA SER A 115 -12.52 -18.60 3.16
C SER A 115 -13.07 -18.81 1.74
N ASP A 116 -13.16 -20.06 1.30
CA ASP A 116 -13.73 -20.42 0.00
C ASP A 116 -15.16 -19.90 -0.17
N GLU A 117 -15.95 -19.92 0.91
CA GLU A 117 -17.31 -19.36 0.92
C GLU A 117 -17.29 -17.84 0.64
N SER A 118 -16.36 -17.11 1.26
CA SER A 118 -16.24 -15.66 1.07
C SER A 118 -15.78 -15.33 -0.35
N ARG A 119 -14.82 -16.10 -0.89
CA ARG A 119 -14.34 -15.95 -2.27
C ARG A 119 -15.45 -16.24 -3.28
N ALA A 120 -16.23 -17.30 -3.07
CA ALA A 120 -17.35 -17.63 -3.94
C ALA A 120 -18.39 -16.49 -3.97
N ARG A 121 -18.70 -15.91 -2.80
CA ARG A 121 -19.64 -14.78 -2.72
C ARG A 121 -19.09 -13.49 -3.34
N ILE A 122 -17.80 -13.19 -3.16
CA ILE A 122 -17.16 -12.02 -3.76
C ILE A 122 -17.06 -12.17 -5.28
N ALA A 123 -16.87 -13.39 -5.80
CA ALA A 123 -16.82 -13.65 -7.23
C ALA A 123 -18.15 -13.36 -7.97
N GLU A 124 -19.26 -13.22 -7.25
CA GLU A 124 -20.56 -12.82 -7.82
C GLU A 124 -20.69 -11.31 -8.04
N VAL A 125 -19.73 -10.50 -7.55
CA VAL A 125 -19.73 -9.05 -7.75
C VAL A 125 -19.42 -8.72 -9.21
N ASP A 126 -20.40 -8.17 -9.93
CA ASP A 126 -20.33 -7.87 -11.37
C ASP A 126 -20.29 -6.37 -11.68
N GLN A 127 -20.23 -5.53 -10.65
CA GLN A 127 -20.14 -4.07 -10.77
C GLN A 127 -18.93 -3.55 -9.99
N PRO A 128 -18.27 -2.47 -10.46
CA PRO A 128 -17.18 -1.85 -9.70
C PRO A 128 -17.65 -1.36 -8.33
N ILE A 129 -16.94 -1.75 -7.27
CA ILE A 129 -17.19 -1.30 -5.90
C ILE A 129 -15.97 -0.52 -5.42
N ASP A 130 -16.18 0.71 -4.95
CA ASP A 130 -15.17 1.51 -4.26
C ASP A 130 -15.37 1.38 -2.74
N ILE A 131 -14.37 0.80 -2.05
CA ILE A 131 -14.41 0.60 -0.60
C ILE A 131 -13.46 1.60 0.05
N GLN A 132 -14.00 2.49 0.88
CA GLN A 132 -13.23 3.49 1.61
C GLN A 132 -13.31 3.23 3.12
N VAL A 133 -12.15 2.99 3.72
CA VAL A 133 -11.99 2.82 5.17
C VAL A 133 -11.31 4.07 5.72
N PHE A 134 -11.98 4.77 6.63
CA PHE A 134 -11.45 5.97 7.26
C PHE A 134 -10.90 5.61 8.64
N ALA A 135 -9.61 5.88 8.84
CA ALA A 135 -8.90 5.63 10.09
C ALA A 135 -8.13 6.88 10.53
N THR A 136 -7.70 6.88 11.80
CA THR A 136 -6.83 7.91 12.38
C THR A 136 -5.63 7.22 13.02
N PRO A 137 -4.41 7.78 12.91
CA PRO A 137 -3.27 7.30 13.68
C PRO A 137 -3.61 7.33 15.17
N THR A 138 -3.37 6.22 15.88
CA THR A 138 -3.63 6.05 17.32
C THR A 138 -2.35 6.05 18.13
#